data_AF-M5RJ02-F1
#
_entry.id   AF-M5RJ02-F1
#
_cell.length_a   1.000
_cell.length_b   1.000
_cell.length_c   1.000
_cell.angle_alpha   90.00
_cell.angle_beta   90.00
_cell.angle_gamma   90.00
#
_symmetry.space_group_name_H-M   'P 1'
#
loop_
_entity.id
_entity.type
_entity.pdbx_description
1 polymer ?
#
loop_
_entity_poly.entity_id
_entity_poly.type
_entity_poly.pdbx_seq_one_letter_code
_entity_poly.pdbx_strand_id
1 'polypeptide(L)' 'MDQCVVDGEQVASQEGNFYGGWITNDIVGPYKGGQGTRGW' A
#
# COMPACT_ATOMS: atom_id res chain seq x y z
N MET A 1 -7.34 -8.40 13.07
CA MET A 1 -7.52 -8.87 11.69
C MET A 1 -6.22 -9.56 11.35
N ASP A 2 -6.27 -10.85 11.03
CA ASP A 2 -5.04 -11.64 10.94
C ASP A 2 -4.43 -11.59 9.53
N GLN A 3 -5.26 -11.31 8.51
CA GLN A 3 -4.85 -11.17 7.11
C GLN A 3 -5.85 -10.31 6.31
N CYS A 4 -5.35 -9.59 5.30
CA CYS A 4 -6.17 -8.94 4.27
C CYS A 4 -5.80 -9.56 2.91
N VAL A 5 -6.81 -9.88 2.08
CA VAL A 5 -6.64 -10.63 0.83
C VAL A 5 -7.48 -9.99 -0.27
N VAL A 6 -6.91 -9.81 -1.46
CA VAL A 6 -7.58 -9.36 -2.69
C VAL A 6 -7.30 -10.38 -3.78
N ASP A 7 -8.34 -10.91 -4.42
CA ASP A 7 -8.22 -11.92 -5.48
C ASP A 7 -7.35 -13.15 -5.12
N GLY A 8 -7.38 -13.55 -3.84
CA GLY A 8 -6.58 -14.66 -3.32
C GLY A 8 -5.14 -14.30 -2.98
N GLU A 9 -4.70 -13.07 -3.22
CA GLU A 9 -3.38 -12.56 -2.87
C GLU A 9 -3.39 -11.84 -1.51
N GLN A 10 -2.42 -12.14 -0.65
CA GLN A 10 -2.20 -11.37 0.56
C GLN A 10 -1.64 -9.99 0.23
N VAL A 11 -2.34 -8.94 0.65
CA VAL A 11 -1.96 -7.55 0.36
C VAL A 11 -1.27 -6.87 1.55
N ALA A 12 -0.39 -5.92 1.24
CA ALA A 12 0.21 -5.03 2.23
C ALA A 12 -0.60 -3.73 2.36
N SER A 13 -0.70 -3.17 3.57
CA SER A 13 -1.26 -1.83 3.75
C SER A 13 -0.29 -0.79 3.17
N GLN A 14 -0.82 0.16 2.42
CA GLN A 14 -0.05 1.32 1.98
C GLN A 14 0.45 2.14 3.17
N GLU A 15 1.74 2.51 3.15
CA GLU A 15 2.35 3.24 4.25
C GLU A 15 1.88 4.70 4.36
N GLY A 16 1.81 5.16 5.60
CA GLY A 16 1.46 6.54 5.94
C GLY A 16 -0.03 6.74 6.24
N ASN A 17 -0.37 7.97 6.61
CA ASN A 17 -1.69 8.31 7.16
C ASN A 17 -2.54 9.17 6.22
N PHE A 18 -2.04 9.46 5.01
CA PHE A 18 -2.70 10.39 4.08
C PHE A 18 -3.42 9.67 2.95
N TYR A 19 -2.78 8.65 2.38
CA TYR A 19 -3.36 7.79 1.35
C TYR A 19 -3.54 6.40 1.95
N GLY A 20 -4.79 5.93 1.98
CA GLY A 20 -5.11 4.55 2.33
C GLY A 20 -5.16 3.68 1.08
N GLY A 21 -4.85 2.40 1.23
CA GLY A 21 -4.86 1.46 0.12
C GLY A 21 -4.22 0.13 0.46
N TRP A 22 -4.37 -0.80 -0.47
CA TRP A 22 -3.77 -2.12 -0.44
C TRP A 22 -2.81 -2.27 -1.62
N ILE A 23 -1.65 -2.84 -1.37
CA ILE A 23 -0.60 -3.06 -2.37
C ILE A 23 -0.54 -4.56 -2.68
N THR A 24 -0.77 -4.91 -3.94
CA THR A 24 -0.52 -6.25 -4.51
C THR A 24 0.88 -6.34 -5.12
N ASN A 25 1.34 -7.54 -5.43
CA ASN A 25 2.64 -7.85 -6.04
C ASN A 25 2.83 -7.19 -7.41
N ASP A 26 1.74 -6.87 -8.10
CA ASP A 26 1.75 -6.22 -9.41
C ASP A 26 2.03 -4.71 -9.33
N ILE A 27 1.85 -4.09 -8.15
CA ILE A 27 2.07 -2.66 -7.95
C ILE A 27 3.52 -2.43 -7.54
N VAL A 28 4.28 -1.73 -8.38
CA VAL A 28 5.72 -1.48 -8.16
C VAL A 28 6.05 0.02 -8.12
N GLY A 29 7.12 0.36 -7.40
CA GLY A 29 7.67 1.72 -7.33
C GLY A 29 7.46 2.38 -5.96
N PRO A 30 7.74 3.69 -5.86
CA PRO A 30 7.47 4.44 -4.65
C PRO A 30 5.95 4.65 -4.47
N TYR A 31 5.45 4.41 -3.26
CA TYR A 31 4.03 4.57 -2.93
C TYR A 31 3.78 5.93 -2.28
N LYS A 32 2.77 6.66 -2.76
CA LYS A 32 2.41 7.96 -2.17
C LYS A 32 1.92 7.78 -0.73
N GLY A 33 2.27 8.70 0.16
CA GLY A 33 1.80 8.68 1.56
C GLY A 33 2.88 8.25 2.56
N GLY A 34 3.87 7.45 2.13
CA GLY A 34 5.04 7.11 2.94
C GLY A 34 6.00 8.30 3.15
N GLN A 35 6.95 8.13 4.07
CA GLN A 35 7.99 9.15 4.33
C GLN A 35 8.75 9.47 3.04
N GLY A 36 9.02 10.75 2.77
CA GLY A 36 9.75 11.19 1.57
C GLY A 36 8.92 11.28 0.28
N THR A 37 7.62 10.94 0.30
CA THR A 37 6.74 11.03 -0.89
C THR A 37 5.78 12.23 -0.87
N ARG A 38 5.93 13.12 0.12
CA ARG A 38 5.14 14.35 0.23
C ARG A 38 5.62 15.35 -0.83
N GLY A 39 4.71 15.85 -1.67
CA GLY A 39 5.03 16.86 -2.69
C GLY A 39 5.30 16.33 -4.09
N TRP A 40 5.05 15.04 -4.34
CA TRP A 40 4.82 14.50 -5.69
C TRP A 40 3.49 15.03 -6.28
#